data_AF-A0AAU5MTE9-F1
#
_entry.id   AF-A0AAU5MTE9-F1
#
_cell.length_a   1.000
_cell.length_b   1.000
_cell.length_c   1.000
_cell.angle_alpha   90.00
_cell.angle_beta   90.00
_cell.angle_gamma   90.00
#
_symmetry.space_group_name_H-M   'P 1'
#
loop_
_entity.id
_entity.type
_entity.pdbx_description
1 polymer ?
#
loop_
_entity_poly.entity_id
_entity_poly.type
_entity_poly.pdbx_seq_one_letter_code
_entity_poly.pdbx_strand_id
1 'polypeptide(L)'
;MSTGEPGAVHGPRAGSAGPAETRAGGAGPAELRAGGDGSAELRAGGDGSAETRAGSAGSAETRAGSAGSAETRAGGTGSAETRAGGTGSAELRAGSTAPAETRAEGTAPADVRAALASAYRDEWGVVFGTLVRLTGDWELAEDCAQDAFARALPAWERDGVPRRPGAWLVTAARRRAVDVLRRRTTERDRIAEAAAREEAYEPGPPGDERLRLIFTCCHPALPLEARVALTLRAVGGLTTREIARAFLVGEDTVSQRILRAKRKIAAAGIPYRVPPPGARAERLGGVLAVLYLIFTEGYAPSDGSTTRDQLAEEAVRLARLVVAEAPDEPEARGLLALLLFQHSRRAARLDEDGGLVTLEHQDRSRWDREMIAEGAELVREAAAGVVEGGFAADVTGPGPLRAEGAGLARGALPAGGPYALQAAIAARHALAPDAAATDWAAIVALYDRLLALRTNPVVALNRAVALGRRDGPQAQLDAVDALGTPRELAGHHALPAVRADALRRLGRTREAAAMYEAARAAAPNAAIAQEYALRLTEPAHPTKGTPHDG
;
A
#
# COMPACT_ATOMS: atom_id res chain seq x y z
N MET A 1 37.91 19.72 47.44
CA MET A 1 36.72 18.86 47.64
C MET A 1 37.05 17.52 47.01
N SER A 2 37.34 16.52 47.84
CA SER A 2 37.70 15.17 47.40
C SER A 2 36.41 14.43 47.07
N THR A 3 36.12 14.22 45.79
CA THR A 3 35.04 13.32 45.33
C THR A 3 35.57 11.90 45.42
N GLY A 4 35.17 11.16 46.46
CA GLY A 4 35.52 9.74 46.61
C GLY A 4 34.92 8.90 45.49
N GLU A 5 35.71 7.97 44.95
CA GLU A 5 35.24 6.92 44.04
C GLU A 5 34.08 6.14 44.70
N PRO A 6 33.02 5.77 43.94
CA PRO A 6 32.00 4.86 44.44
C PRO A 6 32.64 3.47 44.63
N GLY A 7 32.89 3.10 45.89
CA GLY A 7 33.44 1.80 46.25
C GLY A 7 32.54 0.65 45.79
N ALA A 8 33.14 -0.41 45.25
CA ALA A 8 32.45 -1.64 44.88
C ALA A 8 31.76 -2.25 46.11
N VAL A 9 30.47 -2.59 45.98
CA VAL A 9 29.72 -3.27 47.05
C VAL A 9 30.00 -4.76 46.94
N HIS A 10 30.95 -5.25 47.75
CA HIS A 10 31.18 -6.69 47.91
C HIS A 10 30.17 -7.24 48.93
N GLY A 11 29.24 -8.08 48.48
CA GLY A 11 28.31 -8.80 49.35
C GLY A 11 29.05 -9.83 50.25
N PRO A 12 28.40 -10.32 51.31
CA PRO A 12 29.00 -11.29 52.23
C PRO A 12 29.39 -12.58 51.50
N ARG A 13 30.64 -13.05 51.68
CA ARG A 13 31.05 -14.41 51.33
C ARG A 13 30.46 -15.38 52.37
N ALA A 14 29.36 -16.05 52.02
CA ALA A 14 28.80 -17.09 52.88
C ALA A 14 29.69 -18.35 52.85
N GLY A 15 30.10 -18.82 54.04
CA GLY A 15 30.79 -20.10 54.21
C GLY A 15 29.84 -21.29 54.02
N SER A 16 30.26 -22.21 53.14
CA SER A 16 29.81 -23.58 52.83
C SER A 16 28.35 -24.06 52.90
N ALA A 17 27.34 -23.31 53.38
CA ALA A 17 25.95 -23.82 53.39
C ALA A 17 24.82 -22.77 53.58
N GLY A 18 25.04 -21.46 53.42
CA GLY A 18 24.01 -20.42 53.67
C GLY A 18 23.54 -19.67 52.41
N PRO A 19 22.26 -19.26 52.32
CA PRO A 19 21.77 -18.38 51.25
C PRO A 19 22.38 -16.96 51.39
N ALA A 20 22.72 -16.35 50.27
CA ALA A 20 23.21 -14.97 50.20
C ALA A 20 22.23 -14.12 49.37
N GLU A 21 21.70 -13.05 49.95
CA GLU A 21 20.86 -12.06 49.26
C GLU A 21 21.49 -10.67 49.43
N THR A 22 21.54 -9.86 48.38
CA THR A 22 22.04 -8.49 48.44
C THR A 22 21.28 -7.57 47.51
N ARG A 23 20.99 -6.35 47.98
CA ARG A 23 20.37 -5.28 47.18
C ARG A 23 21.32 -4.10 47.06
N ALA A 24 21.75 -3.78 45.84
CA ALA A 24 22.62 -2.65 45.54
C ALA A 24 21.80 -1.49 44.93
N GLY A 25 21.81 -0.32 45.58
CA GLY A 25 21.06 0.86 45.14
C GLY A 25 21.87 1.91 44.38
N GLY A 26 23.20 1.77 44.31
CA GLY A 26 24.10 2.74 43.66
C GLY A 26 24.48 2.34 42.23
N ALA A 27 25.02 3.29 41.45
CA ALA A 27 25.50 3.09 40.07
C ALA A 27 26.83 2.30 39.95
N GLY A 28 27.30 1.67 41.03
CA GLY A 28 28.55 0.90 41.07
C GLY A 28 28.34 -0.59 40.78
N PRO A 29 29.40 -1.33 40.41
CA PRO A 29 29.32 -2.77 40.19
C PRO A 29 29.01 -3.52 41.48
N ALA A 30 28.17 -4.56 41.37
CA ALA A 30 27.77 -5.41 42.49
C ALA A 30 28.04 -6.88 42.16
N GLU A 31 28.74 -7.59 43.05
CA GLU A 31 29.06 -9.01 42.86
C GLU A 31 28.67 -9.82 44.11
N LEU A 32 28.00 -10.95 43.88
CA LEU A 32 27.59 -11.89 44.93
C LEU A 32 28.04 -13.32 44.60
N ARG A 33 28.65 -14.01 45.58
CA ARG A 33 29.10 -15.39 45.41
C ARG A 33 28.61 -16.28 46.55
N ALA A 34 27.96 -17.39 46.21
CA ALA A 34 27.59 -18.46 47.15
C ALA A 34 28.39 -19.73 46.85
N GLY A 35 28.89 -20.40 47.90
CA GLY A 35 29.63 -21.66 47.79
C GLY A 35 28.77 -22.88 48.13
N GLY A 36 29.10 -24.04 47.55
CA GLY A 36 28.40 -25.31 47.80
C GLY A 36 27.00 -25.35 47.18
N ASP A 37 26.00 -25.71 47.99
CA ASP A 37 24.57 -25.78 47.62
C ASP A 37 23.81 -24.46 47.86
N GLY A 38 24.51 -23.40 48.26
CA GLY A 38 23.90 -22.12 48.64
C GLY A 38 23.32 -21.35 47.44
N SER A 39 22.17 -20.70 47.65
CA SER A 39 21.55 -19.82 46.66
C SER A 39 22.08 -18.39 46.76
N ALA A 40 22.28 -17.73 45.62
CA ALA A 40 22.70 -16.34 45.51
C ALA A 40 21.63 -15.49 44.79
N GLU A 41 21.11 -14.46 45.45
CA GLU A 41 20.19 -13.49 44.82
C GLU A 41 20.75 -12.06 44.91
N LEU A 42 20.95 -11.42 43.74
CA LEU A 42 21.41 -10.04 43.64
C LEU A 42 20.39 -9.18 42.89
N ARG A 43 19.99 -8.06 43.51
CA ARG A 43 19.16 -7.03 42.88
C ARG A 43 19.90 -5.70 42.82
N ALA A 44 20.28 -5.25 41.63
CA ALA A 44 20.93 -3.98 41.36
C ALA A 44 19.95 -3.00 40.69
N GLY A 45 19.78 -1.81 41.28
CA GLY A 45 18.81 -0.81 40.80
C GLY A 45 19.35 0.26 39.85
N GLY A 46 20.68 0.38 39.69
CA GLY A 46 21.32 1.40 38.86
C GLY A 46 21.96 0.86 37.58
N ASP A 47 22.66 1.73 36.85
CA ASP A 47 23.32 1.44 35.55
C ASP A 47 24.59 0.57 35.67
N GLY A 48 24.87 0.04 36.86
CA GLY A 48 26.06 -0.78 37.15
C GLY A 48 25.92 -2.24 36.71
N SER A 49 27.06 -2.93 36.59
CA SER A 49 27.09 -4.36 36.30
C SER A 49 26.79 -5.19 37.56
N ALA A 50 25.90 -6.17 37.43
CA ALA A 50 25.52 -7.09 38.49
C ALA A 50 25.97 -8.52 38.12
N GLU A 51 26.77 -9.17 38.97
CA GLU A 51 27.21 -10.55 38.75
C GLU A 51 26.86 -11.45 39.95
N THR A 52 26.23 -12.59 39.69
CA THR A 52 26.08 -13.66 40.70
C THR A 52 26.77 -14.95 40.28
N ARG A 53 27.40 -15.62 41.25
CA ARG A 53 27.96 -16.96 41.07
C ARG A 53 27.49 -17.91 42.17
N ALA A 54 26.95 -19.07 41.79
CA ALA A 54 26.61 -20.16 42.70
C ALA A 54 27.43 -21.43 42.39
N GLY A 55 27.57 -22.28 43.42
CA GLY A 55 28.26 -23.58 43.35
C GLY A 55 27.51 -24.64 42.54
N SER A 56 27.96 -25.90 42.61
CA SER A 56 27.53 -26.99 41.70
C SER A 56 26.07 -27.45 41.84
N ALA A 57 25.37 -27.07 42.90
CA ALA A 57 23.96 -27.40 43.11
C ALA A 57 23.12 -26.19 43.60
N GLY A 58 23.70 -24.99 43.67
CA GLY A 58 23.03 -23.79 44.18
C GLY A 58 22.28 -23.02 43.08
N SER A 59 21.24 -22.28 43.46
CA SER A 59 20.47 -21.42 42.54
C SER A 59 21.04 -20.00 42.51
N ALA A 60 21.18 -19.42 41.31
CA ALA A 60 21.67 -18.05 41.16
C ALA A 60 20.64 -17.19 40.42
N GLU A 61 20.29 -16.03 41.00
CA GLU A 61 19.39 -15.05 40.40
C GLU A 61 20.03 -13.65 40.41
N THR A 62 20.11 -13.03 39.23
CA THR A 62 20.56 -11.64 39.09
C THR A 62 19.47 -10.79 38.44
N ARG A 63 19.16 -9.64 39.05
CA ARG A 63 18.30 -8.61 38.46
C ARG A 63 19.04 -7.28 38.38
N ALA A 64 19.14 -6.69 37.19
CA ALA A 64 19.72 -5.36 36.96
C ALA A 64 18.67 -4.35 36.45
N GLY A 65 18.93 -3.06 36.72
CA GLY A 65 18.11 -1.92 36.27
C GLY A 65 18.16 -1.66 34.76
N SER A 66 17.53 -0.57 34.30
CA SER A 66 17.18 -0.34 32.87
C SER A 66 18.35 -0.12 31.90
N ALA A 67 19.57 0.06 32.39
CA ALA A 67 20.78 0.20 31.56
C ALA A 67 21.97 -0.65 32.08
N GLY A 68 21.77 -1.49 33.10
CA GLY A 68 22.82 -2.31 33.69
C GLY A 68 23.06 -3.64 32.96
N SER A 69 24.29 -4.16 33.01
CA SER A 69 24.59 -5.53 32.53
C SER A 69 24.45 -6.54 33.66
N ALA A 70 23.81 -7.67 33.38
CA ALA A 70 23.60 -8.74 34.35
C ALA A 70 24.27 -10.04 33.89
N GLU A 71 25.12 -10.64 34.72
CA GLU A 71 25.72 -11.95 34.47
C GLU A 71 25.39 -12.93 35.62
N THR A 72 24.86 -14.09 35.27
CA THR A 72 24.61 -15.17 36.25
C THR A 72 25.39 -16.42 35.86
N ARG A 73 26.16 -16.98 36.79
CA ARG A 73 26.87 -18.26 36.60
C ARG A 73 26.46 -19.28 37.66
N ALA A 74 26.05 -20.47 37.23
CA ALA A 74 25.75 -21.60 38.11
C ALA A 74 26.47 -22.87 37.63
N GLY A 75 27.04 -23.64 38.55
CA GLY A 75 27.71 -24.91 38.25
C GLY A 75 26.77 -26.12 38.31
N GLY A 76 27.11 -27.20 37.61
CA GLY A 76 26.51 -28.52 37.79
C GLY A 76 25.01 -28.60 37.46
N THR A 77 24.18 -28.83 38.49
CA THR A 77 22.71 -29.04 38.40
C THR A 77 21.89 -27.85 38.91
N GLY A 78 22.54 -26.74 39.31
CA GLY A 78 21.86 -25.57 39.85
C GLY A 78 21.09 -24.75 38.81
N SER A 79 19.98 -24.12 39.21
CA SER A 79 19.16 -23.26 38.34
C SER A 79 19.72 -21.83 38.27
N ALA A 80 19.74 -21.23 37.08
CA ALA A 80 20.20 -19.86 36.87
C ALA A 80 19.14 -19.01 36.19
N GLU A 81 18.86 -17.83 36.76
CA GLU A 81 17.99 -16.82 36.15
C GLU A 81 18.71 -15.46 36.08
N THR A 82 18.54 -14.75 34.96
CA THR A 82 19.09 -13.40 34.76
C THR A 82 18.03 -12.50 34.16
N ARG A 83 17.87 -11.30 34.73
CA ARG A 83 16.99 -10.25 34.22
C ARG A 83 17.76 -8.92 34.12
N ALA A 84 17.66 -8.24 32.99
CA ALA A 84 18.16 -6.88 32.77
C ALA A 84 17.05 -6.04 32.13
N GLY A 85 16.91 -4.77 32.53
CA GLY A 85 15.88 -3.89 31.98
C GLY A 85 16.36 -3.11 30.75
N GLY A 86 15.41 -2.67 29.92
CA GLY A 86 15.62 -1.65 28.87
C GLY A 86 16.65 -2.02 27.80
N THR A 87 17.84 -1.40 27.87
CA THR A 87 18.95 -1.58 26.90
C THR A 87 20.10 -2.46 27.43
N GLY A 88 19.96 -2.98 28.64
CA GLY A 88 20.98 -3.78 29.31
C GLY A 88 21.24 -5.15 28.65
N SER A 89 22.47 -5.65 28.79
CA SER A 89 22.86 -6.99 28.32
C SER A 89 22.75 -8.02 29.44
N ALA A 90 22.20 -9.20 29.13
CA ALA A 90 22.07 -10.32 30.06
C ALA A 90 22.87 -11.53 29.55
N GLU A 91 23.79 -12.06 30.35
CA GLU A 91 24.58 -13.26 30.01
C GLU A 91 24.35 -14.36 31.06
N LEU A 92 23.99 -15.56 30.59
CA LEU A 92 23.73 -16.75 31.41
C LEU A 92 24.73 -17.84 31.05
N ARG A 93 25.47 -18.36 32.03
CA ARG A 93 26.30 -19.56 31.87
C ARG A 93 25.93 -20.62 32.91
N ALA A 94 25.33 -21.70 32.45
CA ALA A 94 24.94 -22.86 33.26
C ALA A 94 25.65 -24.14 32.79
N GLY A 95 25.88 -25.08 33.71
CA GLY A 95 26.40 -26.42 33.40
C GLY A 95 25.42 -27.26 32.55
N SER A 96 25.94 -28.28 31.86
CA SER A 96 25.30 -29.08 30.78
C SER A 96 23.95 -29.76 31.10
N THR A 97 23.41 -29.65 32.32
CA THR A 97 22.20 -30.37 32.77
C THR A 97 21.13 -29.49 33.43
N ALA A 98 21.30 -28.16 33.47
CA ALA A 98 20.37 -27.26 34.17
C ALA A 98 19.42 -26.47 33.22
N PRO A 99 18.19 -26.14 33.66
CA PRO A 99 17.31 -25.22 32.93
C PRO A 99 17.84 -23.77 33.02
N ALA A 100 18.07 -23.14 31.88
CA ALA A 100 18.46 -21.74 31.76
C ALA A 100 17.36 -20.95 31.03
N GLU A 101 16.81 -19.90 31.65
CA GLU A 101 15.82 -19.02 31.05
C GLU A 101 16.34 -17.58 30.98
N THR A 102 16.44 -17.02 29.77
CA THR A 102 16.66 -15.59 29.53
C THR A 102 15.32 -14.99 29.10
N ARG A 103 14.70 -14.16 29.94
CA ARG A 103 13.46 -13.44 29.57
C ARG A 103 13.77 -11.98 29.25
N ALA A 104 13.62 -11.59 27.98
CA ALA A 104 13.52 -10.19 27.58
C ALA A 104 12.08 -9.71 27.77
N GLU A 105 11.89 -8.46 28.18
CA GLU A 105 10.55 -7.84 28.35
C GLU A 105 9.76 -7.91 27.04
N GLY A 106 8.53 -8.42 27.12
CA GLY A 106 7.65 -8.64 25.96
C GLY A 106 7.18 -7.35 25.31
N THR A 107 7.04 -7.37 23.98
CA THR A 107 6.44 -6.29 23.19
C THR A 107 5.05 -5.96 23.72
N ALA A 108 4.70 -4.67 23.86
CA ALA A 108 3.41 -4.29 24.42
C ALA A 108 2.26 -4.86 23.57
N PRO A 109 1.10 -5.23 24.16
CA PRO A 109 -0.02 -5.81 23.41
C PRO A 109 -0.56 -4.92 22.28
N ALA A 110 -0.41 -3.59 22.40
CA ALA A 110 -0.76 -2.64 21.35
C ALA A 110 0.18 -2.74 20.14
N ASP A 111 1.48 -2.95 20.38
CA ASP A 111 2.49 -3.11 19.33
C ASP A 111 2.32 -4.44 18.60
N VAL A 112 1.92 -5.51 19.31
CA VAL A 112 1.59 -6.80 18.70
C VAL A 112 0.38 -6.67 17.76
N ARG A 113 -0.67 -5.97 18.19
CA ARG A 113 -1.85 -5.71 17.33
C ARG A 113 -1.50 -4.88 16.11
N ALA A 114 -0.68 -3.84 16.26
CA ALA A 114 -0.21 -3.03 15.13
C ALA A 114 0.66 -3.84 14.16
N ALA A 115 1.57 -4.65 14.68
CA ALA A 115 2.41 -5.55 13.89
C ALA A 115 1.58 -6.59 13.13
N LEU A 116 0.55 -7.16 13.76
CA LEU A 116 -0.37 -8.10 13.11
C LEU A 116 -1.21 -7.42 12.04
N ALA A 117 -1.68 -6.20 12.26
CA ALA A 117 -2.39 -5.42 11.25
C ALA A 117 -1.50 -5.10 10.03
N SER A 118 -0.22 -4.76 10.25
CA SER A 118 0.75 -4.60 9.16
C SER A 118 0.97 -5.93 8.44
N ALA A 119 1.29 -7.00 9.17
CA ALA A 119 1.50 -8.32 8.59
C ALA A 119 0.28 -8.83 7.83
N TYR A 120 -0.94 -8.49 8.25
CA TYR A 120 -2.15 -8.83 7.51
C TYR A 120 -2.19 -8.12 6.16
N ARG A 121 -2.00 -6.79 6.14
CA ARG A 121 -1.97 -6.01 4.88
C ARG A 121 -0.86 -6.47 3.95
N ASP A 122 0.31 -6.76 4.51
CA ASP A 122 1.51 -7.05 3.74
C ASP A 122 1.54 -8.52 3.30
N GLU A 123 1.20 -9.47 4.16
CA GLU A 123 1.46 -10.90 3.94
C GLU A 123 0.23 -11.72 3.50
N TRP A 124 -1.00 -11.18 3.64
CA TRP A 124 -2.23 -11.92 3.33
C TRP A 124 -2.18 -12.59 1.94
N GLY A 125 -1.86 -11.83 0.90
CA GLY A 125 -1.82 -12.36 -0.47
C GLY A 125 -0.78 -13.45 -0.68
N VAL A 126 0.37 -13.38 0.01
CA VAL A 126 1.41 -14.42 -0.07
C VAL A 126 0.95 -15.69 0.64
N VAL A 127 0.42 -15.54 1.87
CA VAL A 127 -0.09 -16.66 2.66
C VAL A 127 -1.24 -17.34 1.91
N PHE A 128 -2.25 -16.58 1.52
CA PHE A 128 -3.42 -17.11 0.82
C PHE A 128 -3.04 -17.75 -0.52
N GLY A 129 -2.23 -17.08 -1.35
CA GLY A 129 -1.82 -17.60 -2.65
C GLY A 129 -0.98 -18.88 -2.54
N THR A 130 -0.09 -18.93 -1.54
CA THR A 130 0.67 -20.16 -1.21
C THR A 130 -0.27 -21.32 -0.89
N LEU A 131 -1.30 -21.05 -0.09
CA LEU A 131 -2.27 -22.08 0.32
C LEU A 131 -3.17 -22.51 -0.84
N VAL A 132 -3.63 -21.58 -1.69
CA VAL A 132 -4.41 -21.88 -2.91
C VAL A 132 -3.63 -22.84 -3.82
N ARG A 133 -2.32 -22.61 -3.98
CA ARG A 133 -1.45 -23.50 -4.76
C ARG A 133 -1.31 -24.89 -4.13
N LEU A 134 -1.12 -24.94 -2.81
CA LEU A 134 -0.93 -26.19 -2.07
C LEU A 134 -2.19 -27.05 -2.05
N THR A 135 -3.34 -26.44 -1.76
CA THR A 135 -4.59 -27.19 -1.55
C THR A 135 -5.35 -27.42 -2.85
N GLY A 136 -5.18 -26.56 -3.86
CA GLY A 136 -6.05 -26.52 -5.04
C GLY A 136 -7.50 -26.11 -4.72
N ASP A 137 -7.79 -25.77 -3.47
CA ASP A 137 -9.10 -25.44 -2.94
C ASP A 137 -9.05 -24.05 -2.31
N TRP A 138 -9.67 -23.10 -3.01
CA TRP A 138 -9.73 -21.68 -2.62
C TRP A 138 -10.42 -21.45 -1.28
N GLU A 139 -11.46 -22.23 -0.97
CA GLU A 139 -12.23 -22.08 0.26
C GLU A 139 -11.42 -22.59 1.44
N LEU A 140 -10.84 -23.78 1.30
CA LEU A 140 -9.93 -24.33 2.31
C LEU A 140 -8.70 -23.43 2.54
N ALA A 141 -8.13 -22.86 1.47
CA ALA A 141 -6.98 -21.98 1.57
C ALA A 141 -7.29 -20.71 2.37
N GLU A 142 -8.47 -20.12 2.16
CA GLU A 142 -8.88 -18.91 2.87
C GLU A 142 -9.11 -19.19 4.35
N ASP A 143 -9.82 -20.28 4.67
CA ASP A 143 -10.08 -20.69 6.05
C ASP A 143 -8.77 -20.92 6.82
N CYS A 144 -7.80 -21.60 6.18
CA CYS A 144 -6.51 -21.89 6.81
C CYS A 144 -5.64 -20.64 6.99
N ALA A 145 -5.68 -19.71 6.03
CA ALA A 145 -5.00 -18.42 6.16
C ALA A 145 -5.62 -17.61 7.31
N GLN A 146 -6.95 -17.49 7.37
CA GLN A 146 -7.65 -16.78 8.45
C GLN A 146 -7.34 -17.37 9.83
N ASP A 147 -7.38 -18.69 9.96
CA ASP A 147 -7.04 -19.37 11.22
C ASP A 147 -5.59 -19.11 11.64
N ALA A 148 -4.65 -19.01 10.68
CA ALA A 148 -3.27 -18.66 10.98
C ALA A 148 -3.14 -17.23 11.54
N PHE A 149 -3.82 -16.25 10.95
CA PHE A 149 -3.86 -14.88 11.47
C PHE A 149 -4.57 -14.79 12.83
N ALA A 150 -5.66 -15.52 13.02
CA ALA A 150 -6.37 -15.59 14.30
C ALA A 150 -5.49 -16.19 15.42
N ARG A 151 -4.69 -17.21 15.10
CA ARG A 151 -3.72 -17.82 16.04
C ARG A 151 -2.48 -16.96 16.27
N ALA A 152 -2.15 -16.06 15.35
CA ALA A 152 -0.98 -15.20 15.46
C ALA A 152 -1.08 -14.27 16.67
N LEU A 153 -2.26 -13.69 16.93
CA LEU A 153 -2.45 -12.74 18.02
C LEU A 153 -2.07 -13.32 19.40
N PRO A 154 -2.69 -14.42 19.89
CA PRO A 154 -2.33 -14.98 21.20
C PRO A 154 -0.91 -15.57 21.21
N ALA A 155 -0.39 -16.03 20.07
CA ALA A 155 0.99 -16.56 20.00
C ALA A 155 2.03 -15.45 20.11
N TRP A 156 1.83 -14.31 19.42
CA TRP A 156 2.76 -13.20 19.44
C TRP A 156 2.65 -12.38 20.74
N GLU A 157 1.46 -12.34 21.37
CA GLU A 157 1.30 -11.80 22.72
C GLU A 157 2.12 -12.61 23.77
N ARG A 158 2.26 -13.93 23.57
CA ARG A 158 3.03 -14.80 24.46
C ARG A 158 4.53 -14.83 24.14
N ASP A 159 4.88 -14.99 22.87
CA ASP A 159 6.24 -15.31 22.41
C ASP A 159 6.97 -14.10 21.79
N GLY A 160 6.30 -12.96 21.66
CA GLY A 160 6.76 -11.78 20.93
C GLY A 160 6.52 -11.86 19.42
N VAL A 161 6.60 -10.71 18.74
CA VAL A 161 6.43 -10.64 17.27
C VAL A 161 7.63 -11.30 16.58
N PRO A 162 7.43 -12.30 15.70
CA PRO A 162 8.54 -12.92 14.97
C PRO A 162 9.27 -11.92 14.08
N ARG A 163 10.60 -12.07 13.92
CA ARG A 163 11.40 -11.25 12.99
C ARG A 163 10.92 -11.34 11.54
N ARG A 164 10.29 -12.44 11.16
CA ARG A 164 9.67 -12.67 9.85
C ARG A 164 8.22 -13.15 10.02
N PRO A 165 7.27 -12.23 10.23
CA PRO A 165 5.87 -12.57 10.44
C PRO A 165 5.27 -13.41 9.31
N GLY A 166 5.54 -13.06 8.04
CA GLY A 166 5.03 -13.79 6.87
C GLY A 166 5.42 -15.27 6.86
N ALA A 167 6.68 -15.60 7.14
CA ALA A 167 7.15 -16.99 7.18
C ALA A 167 6.47 -17.80 8.30
N TRP A 168 6.24 -17.16 9.45
CA TRP A 168 5.50 -17.76 10.55
C TRP A 168 4.05 -18.05 10.15
N LEU A 169 3.38 -17.07 9.51
CA LEU A 169 1.98 -17.18 9.06
C LEU A 169 1.80 -18.25 7.99
N VAL A 170 2.69 -18.32 6.99
CA VAL A 170 2.69 -19.39 5.98
C VAL A 170 2.83 -20.75 6.65
N THR A 171 3.76 -20.90 7.60
CA THR A 171 3.97 -22.16 8.32
C THR A 171 2.74 -22.57 9.13
N ALA A 172 2.15 -21.63 9.87
CA ALA A 172 0.93 -21.88 10.65
C ALA A 172 -0.25 -22.27 9.74
N ALA A 173 -0.45 -21.56 8.64
CA ALA A 173 -1.51 -21.85 7.66
C ALA A 173 -1.32 -23.21 6.99
N ARG A 174 -0.09 -23.55 6.58
CA ARG A 174 0.24 -24.87 5.99
C ARG A 174 -0.05 -26.03 6.94
N ARG A 175 0.42 -25.93 8.20
CA ARG A 175 0.14 -26.94 9.24
C ARG A 175 -1.37 -27.12 9.42
N ARG A 176 -2.11 -26.01 9.47
CA ARG A 176 -3.57 -26.06 9.58
C ARG A 176 -4.23 -26.74 8.38
N ALA A 177 -3.80 -26.44 7.16
CA ALA A 177 -4.34 -27.07 5.95
C ALA A 177 -4.13 -28.59 5.96
N VAL A 178 -2.92 -29.05 6.30
CA VAL A 178 -2.61 -30.47 6.47
C VAL A 178 -3.51 -31.10 7.53
N ASP A 179 -3.70 -30.45 8.68
CA ASP A 179 -4.58 -30.96 9.74
C ASP A 179 -6.05 -31.03 9.32
N VAL A 180 -6.56 -30.04 8.58
CA VAL A 180 -7.93 -30.08 8.04
C VAL A 180 -8.08 -31.21 7.03
N LEU A 181 -7.13 -31.38 6.11
CA LEU A 181 -7.16 -32.46 5.12
C LEU A 181 -7.11 -33.83 5.79
N ARG A 182 -6.27 -34.01 6.82
CA ARG A 182 -6.22 -35.23 7.65
C ARG A 182 -7.56 -35.52 8.34
N ARG A 183 -8.28 -34.48 8.79
CA ARG A 183 -9.57 -34.64 9.49
C ARG A 183 -10.77 -34.81 8.56
N ARG A 184 -10.74 -34.20 7.37
CA ARG A 184 -11.82 -34.27 6.37
C ARG A 184 -11.89 -35.63 5.69
N THR A 185 -10.89 -36.50 5.81
CA THR A 185 -10.84 -37.73 5.01
C THR A 185 -10.16 -38.90 5.74
N THR A 186 -10.90 -39.99 5.96
CA THR A 186 -10.38 -41.34 6.27
C THR A 186 -9.77 -42.03 5.02
N GLU A 187 -9.72 -41.35 3.88
CA GLU A 187 -9.29 -41.88 2.58
C GLU A 187 -7.90 -41.33 2.24
N ARG A 188 -6.92 -42.24 2.14
CA ARG A 188 -5.48 -41.94 1.92
C ARG A 188 -5.19 -41.13 0.66
N ASP A 189 -6.09 -41.14 -0.32
CA ASP A 189 -5.85 -40.63 -1.68
C ASP A 189 -5.77 -39.10 -1.76
N ARG A 190 -6.56 -38.37 -0.96
CA ARG A 190 -6.46 -36.89 -0.91
C ARG A 190 -5.23 -36.41 -0.16
N ILE A 191 -4.80 -37.16 0.87
CA ILE A 191 -3.57 -36.87 1.60
C ILE A 191 -2.37 -37.17 0.70
N ALA A 192 -2.40 -38.26 -0.06
CA ALA A 192 -1.38 -38.59 -1.05
C ALA A 192 -1.31 -37.54 -2.17
N GLU A 193 -2.44 -37.06 -2.68
CA GLU A 193 -2.45 -35.95 -3.66
C GLU A 193 -1.88 -34.65 -3.09
N ALA A 194 -2.25 -34.26 -1.87
CA ALA A 194 -1.74 -33.04 -1.23
C ALA A 194 -0.25 -33.16 -0.90
N ALA A 195 0.19 -34.31 -0.38
CA ALA A 195 1.61 -34.60 -0.12
C ALA A 195 2.41 -34.67 -1.43
N ALA A 196 1.87 -35.24 -2.50
CA ALA A 196 2.50 -35.25 -3.81
C ALA A 196 2.58 -33.83 -4.41
N ARG A 197 1.58 -32.97 -4.21
CA ARG A 197 1.66 -31.53 -4.58
C ARG A 197 2.68 -30.77 -3.73
N GLU A 198 2.86 -31.16 -2.48
CA GLU A 198 3.88 -30.62 -1.58
C GLU A 198 5.30 -31.09 -1.94
N GLU A 199 5.48 -32.34 -2.35
CA GLU A 199 6.76 -32.85 -2.86
C GLU A 199 7.10 -32.29 -4.23
N ALA A 200 6.10 -32.10 -5.10
CA ALA A 200 6.24 -31.42 -6.39
C ALA A 200 6.34 -29.89 -6.26
N TYR A 201 6.38 -29.35 -5.04
CA TYR A 201 6.56 -27.93 -4.79
C TYR A 201 7.99 -27.51 -5.17
N GLU A 202 8.12 -26.89 -6.34
CA GLU A 202 9.21 -25.96 -6.55
C GLU A 202 8.78 -24.58 -6.01
N PRO A 203 9.54 -23.98 -5.08
CA PRO A 203 9.35 -22.58 -4.74
C PRO A 203 9.55 -21.76 -6.01
N GLY A 204 8.52 -21.06 -6.46
CA GLY A 204 8.70 -19.99 -7.43
C GLY A 204 9.54 -18.87 -6.80
N PRO A 205 10.03 -17.92 -7.62
CA PRO A 205 10.61 -16.70 -7.09
C PRO A 205 9.63 -16.04 -6.10
N PRO A 206 10.08 -15.53 -4.94
CA PRO A 206 9.22 -14.82 -4.02
C PRO A 206 8.47 -13.69 -4.73
N GLY A 207 7.14 -13.62 -4.58
CA GLY A 207 6.29 -12.59 -5.21
C GLY A 207 5.27 -13.13 -6.23
N ASP A 208 5.60 -14.25 -6.87
CA ASP A 208 4.81 -14.86 -7.95
C ASP A 208 3.38 -15.23 -7.49
N GLU A 209 3.17 -15.60 -6.21
CA GLU A 209 1.84 -15.93 -5.66
C GLU A 209 0.83 -14.78 -5.78
N ARG A 210 1.27 -13.54 -5.53
CA ARG A 210 0.37 -12.37 -5.56
C ARG A 210 -0.02 -12.06 -7.00
N LEU A 211 0.94 -12.09 -7.92
CA LEU A 211 0.68 -11.88 -9.33
C LEU A 211 -0.28 -12.95 -9.89
N ARG A 212 -0.09 -14.22 -9.50
CA ARG A 212 -1.03 -15.32 -9.83
C ARG A 212 -2.44 -15.02 -9.34
N LEU A 213 -2.60 -14.61 -8.08
CA LEU A 213 -3.90 -14.25 -7.51
C LEU A 213 -4.56 -13.12 -8.28
N ILE A 214 -3.83 -12.05 -8.58
CA ILE A 214 -4.34 -10.89 -9.32
C ILE A 214 -4.87 -11.34 -10.69
N PHE A 215 -4.10 -12.12 -11.46
CA PHE A 215 -4.53 -12.61 -12.77
C PHE A 215 -5.73 -13.55 -12.69
N THR A 216 -5.80 -14.42 -11.68
CA THR A 216 -6.97 -15.28 -11.46
C THR A 216 -8.21 -14.47 -11.11
N CYS A 217 -8.09 -13.48 -10.22
CA CYS A 217 -9.20 -12.61 -9.80
C CYS A 217 -9.71 -11.72 -10.94
N CYS A 218 -8.81 -11.26 -11.81
CA CYS A 218 -9.14 -10.38 -12.93
C CYS A 218 -9.52 -11.13 -14.22
N HIS A 219 -9.76 -12.44 -14.15
CA HIS A 219 -10.03 -13.25 -15.34
C HIS A 219 -11.31 -12.78 -16.07
N PRO A 220 -11.30 -12.64 -17.41
CA PRO A 220 -12.44 -12.11 -18.18
C PRO A 220 -13.69 -12.98 -18.13
N ALA A 221 -13.56 -14.27 -17.81
CA ALA A 221 -14.69 -15.18 -17.58
C ALA A 221 -15.55 -14.81 -16.35
N LEU A 222 -15.06 -13.90 -15.50
CA LEU A 222 -15.78 -13.36 -14.36
C LEU A 222 -16.45 -12.03 -14.75
N PRO A 223 -17.67 -11.73 -14.27
CA PRO A 223 -18.25 -10.41 -14.45
C PRO A 223 -17.41 -9.35 -13.73
N LEU A 224 -17.45 -8.11 -14.21
CA LEU A 224 -16.55 -7.04 -13.75
C LEU A 224 -16.65 -6.80 -12.24
N GLU A 225 -17.87 -6.74 -11.72
CA GLU A 225 -18.16 -6.52 -10.30
C GLU A 225 -17.59 -7.65 -9.44
N ALA A 226 -17.57 -8.88 -9.98
CA ALA A 226 -16.96 -10.02 -9.31
C ALA A 226 -15.44 -9.94 -9.33
N ARG A 227 -14.82 -9.46 -10.42
CA ARG A 227 -13.36 -9.23 -10.48
C ARG A 227 -12.94 -8.21 -9.43
N VAL A 228 -13.66 -7.10 -9.31
CA VAL A 228 -13.41 -6.04 -8.32
C VAL A 228 -13.52 -6.59 -6.90
N ALA A 229 -14.67 -7.20 -6.55
CA ALA A 229 -14.89 -7.72 -5.21
C ALA A 229 -13.90 -8.83 -4.83
N LEU A 230 -13.61 -9.74 -5.77
CA LEU A 230 -12.68 -10.84 -5.53
C LEU A 230 -11.23 -10.35 -5.41
N THR A 231 -10.82 -9.35 -6.20
CA THR A 231 -9.47 -8.76 -6.10
C THR A 231 -9.28 -8.07 -4.76
N LEU A 232 -10.22 -7.25 -4.32
CA LEU A 232 -10.16 -6.59 -3.00
C LEU A 232 -10.15 -7.60 -1.85
N ARG A 233 -10.90 -8.70 -1.96
CA ARG A 233 -10.92 -9.75 -0.94
C ARG A 233 -9.64 -10.60 -0.92
N ALA A 234 -9.27 -11.16 -2.07
CA ALA A 234 -8.23 -12.18 -2.18
C ALA A 234 -6.81 -11.58 -2.22
N VAL A 235 -6.66 -10.42 -2.87
CA VAL A 235 -5.36 -9.73 -3.01
C VAL A 235 -5.28 -8.59 -2.00
N GLY A 236 -6.35 -7.81 -1.89
CA GLY A 236 -6.41 -6.66 -0.99
C GLY A 236 -6.49 -7.02 0.50
N GLY A 237 -6.99 -8.23 0.81
CA GLY A 237 -7.23 -8.66 2.18
C GLY A 237 -8.46 -8.01 2.84
N LEU A 238 -9.24 -7.20 2.13
CA LEU A 238 -10.39 -6.53 2.72
C LEU A 238 -11.44 -7.54 3.18
N THR A 239 -12.10 -7.25 4.31
CA THR A 239 -13.27 -7.99 4.77
C THR A 239 -14.46 -7.77 3.85
N THR A 240 -15.38 -8.74 3.81
CA THR A 240 -16.66 -8.59 3.08
C THR A 240 -17.40 -7.32 3.52
N ARG A 241 -17.39 -7.03 4.82
CA ARG A 241 -17.96 -5.81 5.40
C ARG A 241 -17.28 -4.53 4.90
N GLU A 242 -15.94 -4.50 4.84
CA GLU A 242 -15.22 -3.34 4.30
C GLU A 242 -15.52 -3.13 2.82
N ILE A 243 -15.59 -4.21 2.02
CA ILE A 243 -15.98 -4.14 0.61
C ILE A 243 -17.44 -3.65 0.49
N ALA A 244 -18.35 -4.19 1.29
CA ALA A 244 -19.75 -3.78 1.29
C ALA A 244 -19.92 -2.28 1.59
N ARG A 245 -19.19 -1.79 2.60
CA ARG A 245 -19.12 -0.37 2.95
C ARG A 245 -18.50 0.47 1.83
N ALA A 246 -17.42 0.00 1.21
CA ALA A 246 -16.74 0.71 0.14
C ALA A 246 -17.61 0.90 -1.11
N PHE A 247 -18.56 0.00 -1.37
CA PHE A 247 -19.46 0.06 -2.54
C PHE A 247 -20.92 0.36 -2.18
N LEU A 248 -21.22 0.70 -0.92
CA LEU A 248 -22.58 0.89 -0.38
C LEU A 248 -23.60 -0.19 -0.80
N VAL A 249 -23.19 -1.45 -0.78
CA VAL A 249 -24.08 -2.59 -1.02
C VAL A 249 -24.21 -3.44 0.24
N GLY A 250 -25.26 -4.26 0.32
CA GLY A 250 -25.42 -5.20 1.43
C GLY A 250 -24.26 -6.20 1.52
N GLU A 251 -23.87 -6.56 2.75
CA GLU A 251 -22.80 -7.55 3.01
C GLU A 251 -23.14 -8.92 2.38
N ASP A 252 -24.41 -9.31 2.37
CA ASP A 252 -24.90 -10.51 1.69
C ASP A 252 -24.69 -10.44 0.17
N THR A 253 -24.90 -9.27 -0.44
CA THR A 253 -24.67 -9.06 -1.88
C THR A 253 -23.21 -9.28 -2.24
N VAL A 254 -22.28 -8.75 -1.43
CA VAL A 254 -20.85 -8.96 -1.64
C VAL A 254 -20.47 -10.42 -1.40
N SER A 255 -20.96 -11.02 -0.32
CA SER A 255 -20.73 -12.43 0.00
C SER A 255 -21.14 -13.36 -1.14
N GLN A 256 -22.37 -13.19 -1.65
CA GLN A 256 -22.89 -13.96 -2.77
C GLN A 256 -22.10 -13.71 -4.06
N ARG A 257 -21.68 -12.47 -4.30
CA ARG A 257 -20.85 -12.12 -5.46
C ARG A 257 -19.50 -12.83 -5.43
N ILE A 258 -18.81 -12.82 -4.29
CA ILE A 258 -17.53 -13.50 -4.09
C ILE A 258 -17.70 -15.02 -4.23
N LEU A 259 -18.73 -15.61 -3.61
CA LEU A 259 -19.01 -17.04 -3.68
C LEU A 259 -19.26 -17.50 -5.13
N ARG A 260 -20.07 -16.76 -5.89
CA ARG A 260 -20.32 -17.05 -7.32
C ARG A 260 -19.05 -16.94 -8.15
N ALA A 261 -18.19 -15.96 -7.86
CA ALA A 261 -16.92 -15.79 -8.53
C ALA A 261 -15.99 -17.01 -8.31
N LYS A 262 -15.83 -17.45 -7.06
CA LYS A 262 -15.04 -18.65 -6.71
C LYS A 262 -15.57 -19.91 -7.39
N ARG A 263 -16.89 -20.11 -7.36
CA ARG A 263 -17.54 -21.24 -8.07
C ARG A 263 -17.29 -21.20 -9.57
N LYS A 264 -17.33 -20.01 -10.18
CA LYS A 264 -17.04 -19.82 -11.61
C LYS A 264 -15.57 -20.12 -11.94
N ILE A 265 -14.63 -19.74 -11.07
CA ILE A 265 -13.20 -20.09 -11.20
C ILE A 265 -13.02 -21.61 -11.23
N ALA A 266 -13.62 -22.31 -10.26
CA ALA A 266 -13.54 -23.76 -10.16
C ALA A 266 -14.21 -24.45 -11.37
N ALA A 267 -15.44 -24.06 -11.71
CA ALA A 267 -16.20 -24.67 -12.80
C ALA A 267 -15.57 -24.43 -14.19
N ALA A 268 -14.92 -23.28 -14.40
CA ALA A 268 -14.25 -22.96 -15.66
C ALA A 268 -12.80 -23.48 -15.73
N GLY A 269 -12.29 -24.11 -14.65
CA GLY A 269 -10.92 -24.61 -14.61
C GLY A 269 -9.87 -23.51 -14.83
N ILE A 270 -10.12 -22.29 -14.32
CA ILE A 270 -9.20 -21.16 -14.55
C ILE A 270 -7.87 -21.47 -13.85
N PRO A 271 -6.75 -21.58 -14.60
CA PRO A 271 -5.50 -22.03 -14.01
C PRO A 271 -4.91 -20.97 -13.09
N TYR A 272 -4.49 -21.38 -11.89
CA TYR A 272 -3.77 -20.54 -10.94
C TYR A 272 -2.28 -20.43 -11.34
N ARG A 273 -2.01 -19.63 -12.37
CA ARG A 273 -0.66 -19.38 -12.88
C ARG A 273 -0.55 -17.98 -13.48
N VAL A 274 0.65 -17.43 -13.46
CA VAL A 274 0.95 -16.23 -14.25
C VAL A 274 0.93 -16.64 -15.72
N PRO A 275 0.26 -15.88 -16.60
CA PRO A 275 0.37 -16.10 -18.04
C PRO A 275 1.85 -16.07 -18.47
N PRO A 276 2.26 -16.89 -19.46
CA PRO A 276 3.61 -16.80 -20.01
C PRO A 276 3.86 -15.36 -20.52
N PRO A 277 5.12 -14.88 -20.54
CA PRO A 277 5.44 -13.48 -20.87
C PRO A 277 4.73 -12.94 -22.12
N GLY A 278 4.65 -13.72 -23.19
CA GLY A 278 3.97 -13.32 -24.44
C GLY A 278 2.45 -13.14 -24.36
N ALA A 279 1.78 -13.66 -23.33
CA ALA A 279 0.35 -13.48 -23.08
C ALA A 279 0.06 -12.57 -21.87
N ARG A 280 1.11 -12.04 -21.22
CA ARG A 280 1.00 -11.23 -20.01
C ARG A 280 0.41 -9.85 -20.31
N ALA A 281 0.91 -9.17 -21.34
CA ALA A 281 0.49 -7.82 -21.71
C ALA A 281 -1.03 -7.72 -21.98
N GLU A 282 -1.59 -8.66 -22.74
CA GLU A 282 -3.04 -8.70 -23.04
C GLU A 282 -3.88 -8.85 -21.76
N ARG A 283 -3.43 -9.71 -20.84
CA ARG A 283 -4.13 -10.00 -19.58
C ARG A 283 -3.96 -8.88 -18.56
N LEU A 284 -2.81 -8.20 -18.61
CA LEU A 284 -2.48 -7.08 -17.74
C LEU A 284 -3.46 -5.92 -17.96
N GLY A 285 -3.89 -5.65 -19.20
CA GLY A 285 -4.90 -4.63 -19.48
C GLY A 285 -6.19 -4.79 -18.66
N GLY A 286 -6.64 -6.04 -18.45
CA GLY A 286 -7.80 -6.34 -17.61
C GLY A 286 -7.56 -6.09 -16.11
N VAL A 287 -6.36 -6.40 -15.62
CA VAL A 287 -5.92 -6.11 -14.24
C VAL A 287 -5.88 -4.61 -14.02
N LEU A 288 -5.20 -3.87 -14.90
CA LEU A 288 -5.07 -2.41 -14.80
C LEU A 288 -6.42 -1.72 -14.84
N ALA A 289 -7.36 -2.19 -15.66
CA ALA A 289 -8.74 -1.69 -15.67
C ALA A 289 -9.46 -1.92 -14.33
N VAL A 290 -9.31 -3.09 -13.71
CA VAL A 290 -9.91 -3.36 -12.38
C VAL A 290 -9.31 -2.43 -11.31
N LEU A 291 -7.99 -2.26 -11.30
CA LEU A 291 -7.32 -1.37 -10.34
C LEU A 291 -7.72 0.09 -10.53
N TYR A 292 -7.79 0.55 -11.79
CA TYR A 292 -8.24 1.91 -12.10
C TYR A 292 -9.69 2.15 -11.67
N LEU A 293 -10.57 1.15 -11.82
CA LEU A 293 -11.96 1.24 -11.37
C LEU A 293 -12.07 1.32 -9.83
N ILE A 294 -11.31 0.49 -9.12
CA ILE A 294 -11.25 0.55 -7.64
C ILE A 294 -10.78 1.94 -7.21
N PHE A 295 -9.71 2.44 -7.83
CA PHE A 295 -9.19 3.77 -7.52
C PHE A 295 -10.24 4.85 -7.79
N THR A 296 -10.88 4.82 -8.98
CA THR A 296 -11.88 5.82 -9.37
C THR A 296 -13.05 5.83 -8.41
N GLU A 297 -13.53 4.66 -7.98
CA GLU A 297 -14.60 4.55 -6.98
C GLU A 297 -14.19 5.08 -5.60
N GLY A 298 -12.89 5.02 -5.27
CA GLY A 298 -12.34 5.64 -4.07
C GLY A 298 -12.16 7.15 -4.19
N TYR A 299 -11.69 7.61 -5.34
CA TYR A 299 -11.32 8.98 -5.61
C TYR A 299 -12.53 9.87 -5.94
N ALA A 300 -13.49 9.36 -6.70
CA ALA A 300 -14.72 10.04 -7.09
C ALA A 300 -15.90 9.07 -6.99
N PRO A 301 -16.40 8.81 -5.77
CA PRO A 301 -17.44 7.83 -5.50
C PRO A 301 -18.72 8.01 -6.33
N SER A 302 -19.31 6.89 -6.77
CA SER A 302 -20.54 6.89 -7.57
C SER A 302 -21.83 7.09 -6.74
N ASP A 303 -21.73 6.96 -5.42
CA ASP A 303 -22.84 7.09 -4.46
C ASP A 303 -23.13 8.53 -4.02
N GLY A 304 -22.34 9.48 -4.51
CA GLY A 304 -22.43 10.89 -4.17
C GLY A 304 -21.64 11.32 -2.93
N SER A 305 -20.89 10.42 -2.29
CA SER A 305 -19.84 10.82 -1.34
C SER A 305 -18.67 11.48 -2.08
N THR A 306 -17.91 12.32 -1.37
CA THR A 306 -16.86 13.11 -2.02
C THR A 306 -15.53 12.36 -2.15
N THR A 307 -15.18 11.53 -1.15
CA THR A 307 -14.00 10.64 -1.18
C THR A 307 -14.23 9.36 -0.38
N ARG A 308 -13.48 8.30 -0.72
CA ARG A 308 -13.25 7.10 0.10
C ARG A 308 -11.75 6.78 0.06
N ASP A 309 -10.97 7.58 0.77
CA ASP A 309 -9.51 7.57 0.66
C ASP A 309 -8.88 6.20 0.93
N GLN A 310 -9.41 5.44 1.88
CA GLN A 310 -8.93 4.06 2.16
C GLN A 310 -9.03 3.13 0.94
N LEU A 311 -10.08 3.27 0.13
CA LEU A 311 -10.25 2.46 -1.09
C LEU A 311 -9.26 2.89 -2.19
N ALA A 312 -9.02 4.20 -2.30
CA ALA A 312 -8.04 4.75 -3.24
C ALA A 312 -6.60 4.37 -2.85
N GLU A 313 -6.25 4.46 -1.56
CA GLU A 313 -4.97 4.00 -1.00
C GLU A 313 -4.74 2.52 -1.28
N GLU A 314 -5.78 1.71 -1.12
CA GLU A 314 -5.69 0.29 -1.43
C GLU A 314 -5.44 0.04 -2.92
N ALA A 315 -6.08 0.78 -3.81
CA ALA A 315 -5.80 0.69 -5.25
C ALA A 315 -4.36 1.09 -5.59
N VAL A 316 -3.82 2.14 -4.96
CA VAL A 316 -2.41 2.55 -5.10
C VAL A 316 -1.47 1.44 -4.61
N ARG A 317 -1.76 0.83 -3.45
CA ARG A 317 -1.00 -0.29 -2.90
C ARG A 317 -0.98 -1.48 -3.87
N LEU A 318 -2.13 -1.86 -4.42
CA LEU A 318 -2.25 -2.93 -5.40
C LEU A 318 -1.54 -2.59 -6.72
N ALA A 319 -1.54 -1.34 -7.16
CA ALA A 319 -0.79 -0.91 -8.34
C ALA A 319 0.72 -0.97 -8.13
N ARG A 320 1.23 -0.56 -6.96
CA ARG A 320 2.66 -0.75 -6.58
C ARG A 320 3.07 -2.21 -6.61
N LEU A 321 2.20 -3.08 -6.10
CA LEU A 321 2.42 -4.51 -6.14
C LEU A 321 2.53 -5.03 -7.60
N VAL A 322 1.64 -4.60 -8.50
CA VAL A 322 1.72 -5.01 -9.92
C VAL A 322 3.02 -4.52 -10.57
N VAL A 323 3.46 -3.29 -10.31
CA VAL A 323 4.72 -2.75 -10.85
C VAL A 323 5.93 -3.51 -10.33
N ALA A 324 5.95 -3.88 -9.04
CA ALA A 324 7.04 -4.67 -8.46
C ALA A 324 7.15 -6.06 -9.10
N GLU A 325 6.03 -6.69 -9.43
CA GLU A 325 5.98 -8.03 -10.03
C GLU A 325 6.13 -8.03 -11.56
N ALA A 326 5.92 -6.88 -12.20
CA ALA A 326 6.04 -6.70 -13.64
C ALA A 326 6.82 -5.42 -13.97
N PRO A 327 8.11 -5.36 -13.60
CA PRO A 327 8.92 -4.15 -13.75
C PRO A 327 9.17 -3.80 -15.22
N ASP A 328 8.96 -4.68 -16.19
CA ASP A 328 9.20 -4.34 -17.60
C ASP A 328 7.95 -3.76 -18.29
N GLU A 329 6.82 -3.65 -17.59
CA GLU A 329 5.54 -3.27 -18.17
C GLU A 329 5.28 -1.75 -18.06
N PRO A 330 5.40 -0.97 -19.16
CA PRO A 330 5.26 0.48 -19.12
C PRO A 330 3.84 0.94 -18.77
N GLU A 331 2.81 0.17 -19.13
CA GLU A 331 1.42 0.50 -18.79
C GLU A 331 1.12 0.32 -17.30
N ALA A 332 1.76 -0.63 -16.62
CA ALA A 332 1.62 -0.78 -15.17
C ALA A 332 2.21 0.44 -14.43
N ARG A 333 3.41 0.87 -14.85
CA ARG A 333 4.02 2.13 -14.35
C ARG A 333 3.14 3.33 -14.64
N GLY A 334 2.61 3.41 -15.87
CA GLY A 334 1.70 4.46 -16.30
C GLY A 334 0.47 4.55 -15.40
N LEU A 335 -0.19 3.42 -15.12
CA LEU A 335 -1.33 3.42 -14.21
C LEU A 335 -0.93 3.88 -12.80
N LEU A 336 0.13 3.32 -12.21
CA LEU A 336 0.56 3.70 -10.88
C LEU A 336 0.87 5.21 -10.79
N ALA A 337 1.62 5.74 -11.76
CA ALA A 337 1.93 7.17 -11.82
C ALA A 337 0.65 8.03 -11.91
N LEU A 338 -0.32 7.62 -12.73
CA LEU A 338 -1.62 8.29 -12.82
C LEU A 338 -2.33 8.32 -11.46
N LEU A 339 -2.38 7.19 -10.75
CA LEU A 339 -3.01 7.09 -9.44
C LEU A 339 -2.30 7.99 -8.42
N LEU A 340 -0.96 7.98 -8.40
CA LEU A 340 -0.15 8.81 -7.51
C LEU A 340 -0.38 10.30 -7.75
N PHE A 341 -0.37 10.77 -9.02
CA PHE A 341 -0.65 12.18 -9.31
C PHE A 341 -2.05 12.58 -8.90
N GLN A 342 -3.06 11.73 -9.11
CA GLN A 342 -4.42 12.03 -8.68
C GLN A 342 -4.52 12.07 -7.15
N HIS A 343 -4.00 11.06 -6.46
CA HIS A 343 -4.09 10.88 -5.01
C HIS A 343 -3.20 11.85 -4.22
N SER A 344 -2.12 12.35 -4.82
CA SER A 344 -1.24 13.36 -4.20
C SER A 344 -1.98 14.63 -3.80
N ARG A 345 -3.10 14.93 -4.47
CA ARG A 345 -3.90 16.13 -4.25
C ARG A 345 -5.04 15.92 -3.24
N ARG A 346 -5.22 14.73 -2.67
CA ARG A 346 -6.39 14.37 -1.84
C ARG A 346 -6.71 15.41 -0.76
N ALA A 347 -5.68 15.91 -0.08
CA ALA A 347 -5.83 16.91 0.97
C ALA A 347 -6.28 18.30 0.46
N ALA A 348 -6.05 18.63 -0.81
CA ALA A 348 -6.37 19.93 -1.39
C ALA A 348 -7.69 19.94 -2.20
N ARG A 349 -8.37 18.79 -2.31
CA ARG A 349 -9.56 18.66 -3.16
C ARG A 349 -10.83 19.23 -2.54
N LEU A 350 -10.86 19.36 -1.22
CA LEU A 350 -12.01 19.84 -0.47
C LEU A 350 -11.67 21.11 0.28
N ASP A 351 -12.63 22.03 0.32
CA ASP A 351 -12.61 23.17 1.23
C ASP A 351 -13.04 22.74 2.65
N GLU A 352 -13.11 23.69 3.57
CA GLU A 352 -13.50 23.45 4.97
C GLU A 352 -14.95 22.97 5.12
N ASP A 353 -15.81 23.30 4.15
CA ASP A 353 -17.23 22.93 4.12
C ASP A 353 -17.47 21.58 3.39
N GLY A 354 -16.41 20.93 2.90
CA GLY A 354 -16.50 19.68 2.14
C GLY A 354 -16.89 19.86 0.67
N GLY A 355 -16.91 21.10 0.18
CA GLY A 355 -17.11 21.47 -1.21
C GLY A 355 -15.89 21.14 -2.08
N LEU A 356 -16.12 20.88 -3.37
CA LEU A 356 -15.05 20.53 -4.30
C LEU A 356 -14.26 21.78 -4.73
N VAL A 357 -12.94 21.72 -4.59
CA VAL A 357 -12.03 22.75 -5.08
C VAL A 357 -11.49 22.35 -6.45
N THR A 358 -11.74 23.18 -7.47
CA THR A 358 -11.24 22.95 -8.82
C THR A 358 -9.71 23.02 -8.89
N LEU A 359 -9.11 22.26 -9.80
CA LEU A 359 -7.66 22.07 -9.88
C LEU A 359 -6.84 23.38 -9.95
N GLU A 360 -7.39 24.42 -10.58
CA GLU A 360 -6.73 25.73 -10.69
C GLU A 360 -6.69 26.51 -9.37
N HIS A 361 -7.60 26.19 -8.44
CA HIS A 361 -7.73 26.84 -7.13
C HIS A 361 -7.22 25.99 -5.97
N GLN A 362 -6.78 24.75 -6.21
CA GLN A 362 -6.23 23.89 -5.17
C GLN A 362 -4.91 24.47 -4.63
N ASP A 363 -4.79 24.50 -3.30
CA ASP A 363 -3.53 24.82 -2.63
C ASP A 363 -2.50 23.71 -2.85
N ARG A 364 -1.50 24.02 -3.70
CA ARG A 364 -0.43 23.08 -4.07
C ARG A 364 0.60 22.86 -2.97
N SER A 365 0.59 23.66 -1.90
CA SER A 365 1.43 23.40 -0.72
C SER A 365 0.95 22.16 0.05
N ARG A 366 -0.35 21.83 -0.08
CA ARG A 366 -0.98 20.65 0.53
C ARG A 366 -0.86 19.38 -0.33
N TRP A 367 -0.18 19.45 -1.48
CA TRP A 367 0.03 18.29 -2.34
C TRP A 367 1.17 17.42 -1.81
N ASP A 368 0.97 16.11 -1.86
CA ASP A 368 1.92 15.10 -1.44
C ASP A 368 3.13 15.06 -2.40
N ARG A 369 4.24 15.65 -1.97
CA ARG A 369 5.44 15.80 -2.81
C ARG A 369 6.15 14.49 -3.06
N GLU A 370 6.08 13.55 -2.13
CA GLU A 370 6.68 12.22 -2.28
C GLU A 370 5.96 11.42 -3.36
N MET A 371 4.61 11.41 -3.34
CA MET A 371 3.82 10.76 -4.41
C MET A 371 4.04 11.40 -5.78
N ILE A 372 4.17 12.74 -5.84
CA ILE A 372 4.46 13.44 -7.10
C ILE A 372 5.84 13.06 -7.64
N ALA A 373 6.86 12.99 -6.77
CA ALA A 373 8.20 12.58 -7.15
C ALA A 373 8.21 11.13 -7.65
N GLU A 374 7.61 10.20 -6.91
CA GLU A 374 7.47 8.80 -7.32
C GLU A 374 6.76 8.68 -8.68
N GLY A 375 5.65 9.38 -8.87
CA GLY A 375 4.92 9.39 -10.15
C GLY A 375 5.76 9.94 -11.31
N ALA A 376 6.60 10.94 -11.08
CA ALA A 376 7.45 11.53 -12.11
C ALA A 376 8.58 10.56 -12.54
N GLU A 377 9.18 9.84 -11.59
CA GLU A 377 10.14 8.77 -11.88
C GLU A 377 9.51 7.68 -12.75
N LEU A 378 8.34 7.19 -12.36
CA LEU A 378 7.62 6.14 -13.09
C LEU A 378 7.27 6.54 -14.53
N VAL A 379 6.86 7.80 -14.77
CA VAL A 379 6.62 8.32 -16.13
C VAL A 379 7.91 8.35 -16.95
N ARG A 380 9.03 8.74 -16.33
CA ARG A 380 10.33 8.79 -17.01
C ARG A 380 10.82 7.40 -17.40
N GLU A 381 10.71 6.44 -16.48
CA GLU A 381 11.06 5.03 -16.74
C GLU A 381 10.18 4.42 -17.83
N ALA A 382 8.86 4.67 -17.78
CA ALA A 382 7.93 4.19 -18.80
C ALA A 382 8.23 4.78 -20.20
N ALA A 383 8.77 6.00 -20.26
CA ALA A 383 9.20 6.61 -21.52
C ALA A 383 10.56 6.09 -22.01
N ALA A 384 11.50 5.78 -21.10
CA ALA A 384 12.85 5.30 -21.42
C ALA A 384 12.87 3.87 -21.97
N GLY A 385 12.01 2.98 -21.47
CA GLY A 385 11.92 1.58 -21.92
C GLY A 385 11.51 1.39 -23.38
N VAL A 386 11.10 2.46 -24.07
CA VAL A 386 10.73 2.43 -25.50
C VAL A 386 11.94 2.69 -26.42
N VAL A 387 13.01 3.32 -25.91
CA VAL A 387 14.16 3.74 -26.73
C VAL A 387 15.06 2.56 -27.13
N GLU A 388 15.06 1.45 -26.38
CA GLU A 388 15.79 0.23 -26.78
C GLU A 388 15.13 -0.51 -27.96
N GLY A 389 13.90 -0.14 -28.36
CA GLY A 389 13.14 -0.77 -29.45
C GLY A 389 13.19 -0.07 -30.81
N GLY A 390 13.85 1.09 -30.96
CA GLY A 390 13.89 1.76 -32.26
C GLY A 390 14.54 3.14 -32.26
N PHE A 391 15.48 3.30 -33.19
CA PHE A 391 16.23 4.52 -33.55
C PHE A 391 17.24 5.05 -32.53
N ALA A 392 18.47 4.55 -32.69
CA ALA A 392 19.67 5.31 -32.37
C ALA A 392 19.77 6.54 -33.29
N ALA A 393 19.84 7.74 -32.71
CA ALA A 393 20.44 8.92 -33.35
C ALA A 393 20.87 9.93 -32.27
N ASP A 394 22.13 9.77 -31.87
CA ASP A 394 23.14 10.82 -31.73
C ASP A 394 22.77 12.14 -31.01
N VAL A 395 23.21 12.27 -29.75
CA VAL A 395 23.73 13.53 -29.20
C VAL A 395 24.85 13.19 -28.21
N THR A 396 26.10 13.34 -28.66
CA THR A 396 27.32 13.30 -27.84
C THR A 396 27.70 14.70 -27.34
N GLY A 397 28.08 14.82 -26.07
CA GLY A 397 28.77 16.00 -25.52
C GLY A 397 28.84 16.03 -23.97
N PRO A 398 30.04 16.10 -23.33
CA PRO A 398 30.18 16.00 -21.88
C PRO A 398 30.27 17.36 -21.16
N GLY A 399 29.59 17.52 -20.02
CA GLY A 399 29.75 18.66 -19.10
C GLY A 399 28.92 18.53 -17.81
N PRO A 400 29.39 18.99 -16.63
CA PRO A 400 29.06 18.37 -15.35
C PRO A 400 27.86 18.99 -14.59
N LEU A 401 27.05 18.09 -14.03
CA LEU A 401 26.26 18.17 -12.79
C LEU A 401 25.99 19.57 -12.20
N ARG A 402 24.82 20.16 -12.47
CA ARG A 402 24.04 20.98 -11.52
C ARG A 402 22.53 20.98 -11.85
N ALA A 403 21.72 20.85 -10.80
CA ALA A 403 20.26 21.01 -10.69
C ALA A 403 19.37 19.88 -11.26
N GLU A 404 19.19 18.85 -10.43
CA GLU A 404 18.10 17.87 -10.51
C GLU A 404 16.74 18.60 -10.35
N GLY A 405 15.92 18.56 -11.40
CA GLY A 405 14.61 19.23 -11.42
C GLY A 405 14.16 19.77 -12.78
N ALA A 406 14.55 19.15 -13.90
CA ALA A 406 14.10 19.58 -15.24
C ALA A 406 14.21 18.48 -16.33
N GLY A 407 13.98 17.21 -15.97
CA GLY A 407 14.16 16.06 -16.87
C GLY A 407 12.95 15.64 -17.71
N LEU A 408 11.89 16.44 -17.79
CA LEU A 408 10.86 16.30 -18.85
C LEU A 408 11.07 17.40 -19.89
N ALA A 409 12.28 17.44 -20.46
CA ALA A 409 12.64 18.33 -21.55
C ALA A 409 11.74 18.07 -22.77
N ARG A 410 10.85 19.03 -23.05
CA ARG A 410 10.26 19.52 -24.32
C ARG A 410 10.16 18.67 -25.61
N GLY A 411 10.53 17.38 -25.70
CA GLY A 411 10.60 16.69 -26.99
C GLY A 411 10.08 15.26 -27.04
N ALA A 412 10.33 14.44 -26.02
CA ALA A 412 9.93 13.03 -26.07
C ALA A 412 8.56 12.83 -25.39
N LEU A 413 7.50 12.81 -26.19
CA LEU A 413 6.19 12.34 -25.73
C LEU A 413 6.29 10.81 -25.50
N PRO A 414 5.82 10.24 -24.38
CA PRO A 414 5.95 8.81 -24.09
C PRO A 414 5.25 7.96 -25.15
N ALA A 415 5.96 6.98 -25.73
CA ALA A 415 5.36 5.92 -26.55
C ALA A 415 4.74 4.85 -25.65
N GLY A 416 3.70 5.26 -24.93
CA GLY A 416 2.95 4.40 -24.01
C GLY A 416 1.52 4.18 -24.46
N GLY A 417 0.86 3.19 -23.86
CA GLY A 417 -0.57 2.97 -23.99
C GLY A 417 -1.39 4.01 -23.21
N PRO A 418 -2.69 3.75 -22.99
CA PRO A 418 -3.62 4.75 -22.49
C PRO A 418 -3.26 5.29 -21.10
N TYR A 419 -2.81 4.45 -20.16
CA TYR A 419 -2.51 4.92 -18.81
C TYR A 419 -1.21 5.69 -18.75
N ALA A 420 -0.18 5.29 -19.51
CA ALA A 420 1.05 6.06 -19.59
C ALA A 420 0.82 7.47 -20.17
N LEU A 421 -0.03 7.60 -21.21
CA LEU A 421 -0.39 8.92 -21.74
C LEU A 421 -1.21 9.75 -20.75
N GLN A 422 -2.17 9.14 -20.05
CA GLN A 422 -2.94 9.82 -19.00
C GLN A 422 -2.06 10.27 -17.83
N ALA A 423 -1.10 9.45 -17.42
CA ALA A 423 -0.12 9.81 -16.40
C ALA A 423 0.76 10.98 -16.84
N ALA A 424 1.20 10.99 -18.11
CA ALA A 424 1.95 12.12 -18.65
C ALA A 424 1.13 13.41 -18.66
N ILE A 425 -0.18 13.35 -18.95
CA ILE A 425 -1.08 14.50 -18.83
C ILE A 425 -1.16 14.96 -17.37
N ALA A 426 -1.38 14.03 -16.44
CA ALA A 426 -1.44 14.33 -15.01
C ALA A 426 -0.12 14.94 -14.49
N ALA A 427 1.02 14.45 -14.97
CA ALA A 427 2.34 14.97 -14.64
C ALA A 427 2.51 16.44 -15.07
N ARG A 428 1.99 16.84 -16.24
CA ARG A 428 2.04 18.25 -16.69
C ARG A 428 1.31 19.20 -15.74
N HIS A 429 0.24 18.72 -15.09
CA HIS A 429 -0.43 19.49 -14.04
C HIS A 429 0.33 19.45 -12.71
N ALA A 430 0.76 18.25 -12.30
CA ALA A 430 1.35 18.03 -10.97
C ALA A 430 2.73 18.72 -10.81
N LEU A 431 3.51 18.77 -11.89
CA LEU A 431 4.87 19.33 -11.90
C LEU A 431 4.90 20.83 -12.22
N ALA A 432 3.78 21.42 -12.67
CA ALA A 432 3.72 22.85 -12.86
C ALA A 432 3.77 23.58 -11.50
N PRO A 433 4.50 24.70 -11.38
CA PRO A 433 4.56 25.46 -10.13
C PRO A 433 3.19 26.06 -9.77
N ASP A 434 2.46 26.58 -10.76
CA ASP A 434 1.10 27.11 -10.63
C ASP A 434 0.22 26.73 -11.84
N ALA A 435 -1.06 27.12 -11.82
CA ALA A 435 -2.00 26.77 -12.89
C ALA A 435 -1.64 27.43 -14.23
N ALA A 436 -1.11 28.64 -14.19
CA ALA A 436 -0.74 29.42 -15.38
C ALA A 436 0.51 28.85 -16.08
N ALA A 437 1.43 28.27 -15.32
CA ALA A 437 2.64 27.62 -15.83
C ALA A 437 2.42 26.22 -16.43
N THR A 438 1.17 25.73 -16.48
CA THR A 438 0.84 24.43 -17.08
C THR A 438 1.13 24.44 -18.58
N ASP A 439 1.88 23.45 -19.07
CA ASP A 439 2.17 23.29 -20.49
C ASP A 439 0.97 22.69 -21.25
N TRP A 440 0.03 23.57 -21.61
CA TRP A 440 -1.18 23.20 -22.34
C TRP A 440 -0.90 22.70 -23.76
N ALA A 441 0.19 23.15 -24.40
CA ALA A 441 0.58 22.66 -25.71
C ALA A 441 0.98 21.18 -25.66
N ALA A 442 1.77 20.79 -24.66
CA ALA A 442 2.10 19.39 -24.42
C ALA A 442 0.86 18.55 -24.06
N ILE A 443 -0.05 19.09 -23.24
CA ILE A 443 -1.30 18.39 -22.88
C ILE A 443 -2.17 18.11 -24.11
N VAL A 444 -2.34 19.09 -25.01
CA VAL A 444 -3.10 18.88 -26.26
C VAL A 444 -2.45 17.78 -27.10
N ALA A 445 -1.13 17.80 -27.27
CA ALA A 445 -0.41 16.77 -28.02
C ALA A 445 -0.54 15.36 -27.40
N LEU A 446 -0.58 15.26 -26.06
CA LEU A 446 -0.82 13.99 -25.36
C LEU A 446 -2.25 13.49 -25.58
N TYR A 447 -3.24 14.38 -25.55
CA TYR A 447 -4.62 14.02 -25.88
C TYR A 447 -4.78 13.61 -27.35
N ASP A 448 -4.09 14.26 -28.28
CA ASP A 448 -4.07 13.86 -29.70
C ASP A 448 -3.59 12.40 -29.85
N ARG A 449 -2.50 12.05 -29.17
CA ARG A 449 -2.00 10.67 -29.16
C ARG A 449 -2.98 9.69 -28.52
N LEU A 450 -3.59 10.09 -27.40
CA LEU A 450 -4.56 9.24 -26.72
C LEU A 450 -5.81 8.97 -27.59
N LEU A 451 -6.28 9.97 -28.33
CA LEU A 451 -7.38 9.83 -29.28
C LEU A 451 -7.00 8.98 -30.49
N ALA A 452 -5.75 9.07 -30.95
CA ALA A 452 -5.23 8.20 -32.02
C ALA A 452 -5.18 6.73 -31.61
N LEU A 453 -4.92 6.44 -30.32
CA LEU A 453 -4.98 5.07 -29.79
C LEU A 453 -6.41 4.58 -29.60
N ARG A 454 -7.29 5.44 -29.06
CA ARG A 454 -8.68 5.09 -28.79
C ARG A 454 -9.57 6.32 -28.85
N THR A 455 -10.45 6.36 -29.85
CA THR A 455 -11.52 7.36 -29.93
C THR A 455 -12.46 7.20 -28.73
N ASN A 456 -12.55 8.26 -27.91
CA ASN A 456 -13.42 8.31 -26.74
C ASN A 456 -13.98 9.74 -26.57
N PRO A 457 -15.31 9.93 -26.57
CA PRO A 457 -15.93 11.24 -26.41
C PRO A 457 -15.52 12.01 -25.15
N VAL A 458 -15.29 11.32 -24.02
CA VAL A 458 -14.82 11.95 -22.78
C VAL A 458 -13.41 12.50 -22.94
N VAL A 459 -12.53 11.74 -23.62
CA VAL A 459 -11.16 12.18 -23.92
C VAL A 459 -11.18 13.38 -24.86
N ALA A 460 -12.05 13.36 -25.87
CA ALA A 460 -12.18 14.45 -26.81
C ALA A 460 -12.75 15.73 -26.15
N LEU A 461 -13.68 15.57 -25.21
CA LEU A 461 -14.19 16.67 -24.38
C LEU A 461 -13.09 17.27 -23.49
N ASN A 462 -12.29 16.44 -22.82
CA ASN A 462 -11.15 16.90 -22.03
C ASN A 462 -10.10 17.60 -22.89
N ARG A 463 -9.86 17.13 -24.11
CA ARG A 463 -9.01 17.81 -25.10
C ARG A 463 -9.55 19.18 -25.48
N ALA A 464 -10.87 19.34 -25.64
CA ALA A 464 -11.48 20.64 -25.94
C ALA A 464 -11.20 21.67 -24.83
N VAL A 465 -11.22 21.25 -23.56
CA VAL A 465 -10.79 22.10 -22.43
C VAL A 465 -9.33 22.51 -22.58
N ALA A 466 -8.44 21.57 -22.92
CA ALA A 466 -7.02 21.87 -23.11
C ALA A 466 -6.77 22.85 -24.27
N LEU A 467 -7.48 22.70 -25.40
CA LEU A 467 -7.48 23.68 -26.49
C LEU A 467 -7.95 25.06 -25.99
N GLY A 468 -9.00 25.10 -25.17
CA GLY A 468 -9.51 26.32 -24.56
C GLY A 468 -8.49 27.09 -23.73
N ARG A 469 -7.57 26.36 -23.11
CA ARG A 469 -6.51 26.93 -22.27
C ARG A 469 -5.29 27.35 -23.09
N ARG A 470 -5.01 26.69 -24.22
CA ARG A 470 -3.92 27.03 -25.14
C ARG A 470 -4.27 28.16 -26.11
N ASP A 471 -5.44 28.05 -26.76
CA ASP A 471 -5.83 28.85 -27.92
C ASP A 471 -7.01 29.81 -27.61
N GLY A 472 -7.56 29.74 -26.39
CA GLY A 472 -8.64 30.60 -25.93
C GLY A 472 -10.03 29.95 -25.97
N PRO A 473 -11.03 30.57 -25.32
CA PRO A 473 -12.33 29.94 -25.07
C PRO A 473 -13.16 29.69 -26.34
N GLN A 474 -12.93 30.41 -27.43
CA GLN A 474 -13.59 30.14 -28.70
C GLN A 474 -13.16 28.78 -29.28
N ALA A 475 -11.86 28.45 -29.23
CA ALA A 475 -11.36 27.16 -29.70
C ALA A 475 -11.93 25.98 -28.89
N GLN A 476 -12.19 26.17 -27.60
CA GLN A 476 -12.91 25.18 -26.78
C GLN A 476 -14.35 25.01 -27.26
N LEU A 477 -15.07 26.10 -27.50
CA LEU A 477 -16.45 26.06 -27.94
C LEU A 477 -16.59 25.38 -29.31
N ASP A 478 -15.73 25.74 -30.27
CA ASP A 478 -15.71 25.14 -31.60
C ASP A 478 -15.42 23.63 -31.53
N ALA A 479 -14.48 23.22 -30.68
CA ALA A 479 -14.16 21.81 -30.46
C ALA A 479 -15.32 21.05 -29.79
N VAL A 480 -16.03 21.66 -28.83
CA VAL A 480 -17.23 21.07 -28.20
C VAL A 480 -18.37 20.95 -29.20
N ASP A 481 -18.58 21.96 -30.04
CA ASP A 481 -19.61 21.95 -31.09
C ASP A 481 -19.34 20.86 -32.12
N ALA A 482 -18.07 20.66 -32.50
CA ALA A 482 -17.66 19.58 -33.40
C ALA A 482 -17.89 18.17 -32.83
N LEU A 483 -17.95 17.99 -31.50
CA LEU A 483 -18.30 16.72 -30.88
C LEU A 483 -19.79 16.38 -31.03
N GLY A 484 -20.64 17.40 -31.15
CA GLY A 484 -22.10 17.25 -31.13
C GLY A 484 -22.60 16.66 -29.81
N THR A 485 -23.59 15.76 -29.89
CA THR A 485 -24.17 15.05 -28.73
C THR A 485 -23.97 13.55 -28.87
N PRO A 486 -22.73 13.04 -28.68
CA PRO A 486 -22.46 11.62 -28.78
C PRO A 486 -23.24 10.87 -27.70
N ARG A 487 -23.72 9.67 -28.03
CA ARG A 487 -24.61 8.87 -27.17
C ARG A 487 -23.96 8.57 -25.81
N GLU A 488 -22.65 8.42 -25.78
CA GLU A 488 -21.85 8.15 -24.58
C GLU A 488 -21.79 9.33 -23.61
N LEU A 489 -22.03 10.56 -24.09
CA LEU A 489 -22.11 11.77 -23.26
C LEU A 489 -23.56 12.23 -23.04
N ALA A 490 -24.55 11.52 -23.58
CA ALA A 490 -25.94 11.87 -23.39
C ALA A 490 -26.31 11.82 -21.90
N GLY A 491 -26.77 12.94 -21.35
CA GLY A 491 -27.07 13.08 -19.93
C GLY A 491 -25.85 13.23 -19.02
N HIS A 492 -24.64 13.30 -19.55
CA HIS A 492 -23.42 13.47 -18.75
C HIS A 492 -23.19 14.96 -18.45
N HIS A 493 -23.19 15.35 -17.17
CA HIS A 493 -23.02 16.74 -16.70
C HIS A 493 -21.80 17.49 -17.27
N ALA A 494 -20.70 16.78 -17.50
CA ALA A 494 -19.46 17.38 -18.01
C ALA A 494 -19.63 18.10 -19.36
N LEU A 495 -20.46 17.60 -20.28
CA LEU A 495 -20.65 18.23 -21.59
C LEU A 495 -21.24 19.65 -21.49
N PRO A 496 -22.41 19.86 -20.86
CA PRO A 496 -22.93 21.20 -20.64
C PRO A 496 -22.01 22.06 -19.75
N ALA A 497 -21.33 21.49 -18.76
CA ALA A 497 -20.40 22.24 -17.90
C ALA A 497 -19.20 22.83 -18.68
N VAL A 498 -18.57 22.02 -19.54
CA VAL A 498 -17.42 22.46 -20.36
C VAL A 498 -17.86 23.52 -21.39
N ARG A 499 -19.07 23.37 -21.95
CA ARG A 499 -19.65 24.39 -22.83
C ARG A 499 -19.93 25.69 -22.07
N ALA A 500 -20.49 25.59 -20.86
CA ALA A 500 -20.79 26.73 -20.01
C ALA A 500 -19.53 27.54 -19.66
N ASP A 501 -18.43 26.88 -19.32
CA ASP A 501 -17.17 27.56 -19.00
C ASP A 501 -16.62 28.34 -20.20
N ALA A 502 -16.65 27.77 -21.41
CA ALA A 502 -16.24 28.47 -22.62
C ALA A 502 -17.11 29.71 -22.87
N LEU A 503 -18.43 29.56 -22.81
CA LEU A 503 -19.40 30.65 -23.01
C LEU A 503 -19.21 31.76 -21.97
N ARG A 504 -18.98 31.40 -20.71
CA ARG A 504 -18.73 32.35 -19.62
C ARG A 504 -17.46 33.17 -19.86
N ARG A 505 -16.37 32.52 -20.25
CA ARG A 505 -15.08 33.16 -20.60
C ARG A 505 -15.16 34.03 -21.86
N LEU A 506 -16.16 33.82 -22.72
CA LEU A 506 -16.50 34.68 -23.86
C LEU A 506 -17.47 35.83 -23.50
N GLY A 507 -17.93 35.93 -22.25
CA GLY A 507 -18.92 36.92 -21.82
C GLY A 507 -20.36 36.62 -22.25
N ARG A 508 -20.65 35.41 -22.76
CA ARG A 508 -21.99 34.97 -23.18
C ARG A 508 -22.82 34.48 -21.98
N THR A 509 -23.05 35.37 -21.01
CA THR A 509 -23.54 35.03 -19.66
C THR A 509 -24.87 34.28 -19.64
N ARG A 510 -25.86 34.68 -20.46
CA ARG A 510 -27.18 34.00 -20.47
C ARG A 510 -27.08 32.55 -20.96
N GLU A 511 -26.27 32.33 -21.99
CA GLU A 511 -26.07 30.99 -22.55
C GLU A 511 -25.24 30.12 -21.62
N ALA A 512 -24.21 30.70 -20.99
CA ALA A 512 -23.44 30.02 -19.95
C ALA A 512 -24.34 29.60 -18.78
N ALA A 513 -25.23 30.48 -18.32
CA ALA A 513 -26.15 30.17 -17.22
C ALA A 513 -27.09 29.00 -17.55
N ALA A 514 -27.68 28.99 -18.76
CA ALA A 514 -28.51 27.87 -19.20
C ALA A 514 -27.74 26.54 -19.22
N MET A 515 -26.48 26.57 -19.63
CA MET A 515 -25.62 25.37 -19.66
C MET A 515 -25.19 24.92 -18.26
N TYR A 516 -24.87 25.85 -17.34
CA TYR A 516 -24.59 25.48 -15.95
C TYR A 516 -25.81 24.90 -15.25
N GLU A 517 -27.02 25.39 -15.51
CA GLU A 517 -28.25 24.79 -14.97
C GLU A 517 -28.48 23.38 -15.51
N ALA A 518 -28.24 23.15 -16.81
CA ALA A 518 -28.30 21.81 -17.39
C ALA A 518 -27.25 20.87 -16.78
N ALA A 519 -26.03 21.37 -16.54
CA ALA A 519 -24.97 20.61 -15.86
C ALA A 519 -25.33 20.28 -14.41
N ARG A 520 -25.94 21.23 -13.69
CA ARG A 520 -26.41 21.08 -12.31
C ARG A 520 -27.52 20.05 -12.20
N ALA A 521 -28.48 20.06 -13.13
CA ALA A 521 -29.56 19.07 -13.18
C ALA A 521 -29.04 17.64 -13.47
N ALA A 522 -27.93 17.52 -14.20
CA ALA A 522 -27.30 16.24 -14.52
C ALA A 522 -26.17 15.83 -13.55
N ALA A 523 -25.89 16.63 -12.50
CA ALA A 523 -24.77 16.41 -11.61
C ALA A 523 -24.92 15.08 -10.83
N PRO A 524 -23.84 14.30 -10.68
CA PRO A 524 -23.92 12.99 -10.05
C PRO A 524 -23.98 13.09 -8.51
N ASN A 525 -23.66 14.26 -7.94
CA ASN A 525 -23.66 14.48 -6.50
C ASN A 525 -23.85 15.95 -6.12
N ALA A 526 -24.15 16.18 -4.84
CA ALA A 526 -24.43 17.52 -4.32
C ALA A 526 -23.22 18.46 -4.42
N ALA A 527 -21.99 17.95 -4.23
CA ALA A 527 -20.79 18.77 -4.31
C ALA A 527 -20.55 19.32 -5.72
N ILE A 528 -20.73 18.50 -6.76
CA ILE A 528 -20.63 18.93 -8.17
C ILE A 528 -21.79 19.88 -8.52
N ALA A 529 -23.00 19.61 -8.03
CA ALA A 529 -24.14 20.51 -8.23
C ALA A 529 -23.90 21.90 -7.60
N GLN A 530 -23.28 21.93 -6.43
CA GLN A 530 -22.91 23.15 -5.72
C GLN A 530 -21.81 23.94 -6.47
N GLU A 531 -20.79 23.27 -6.99
CA GLU A 531 -19.78 23.90 -7.85
C GLU A 531 -20.45 24.62 -9.04
N TYR A 532 -21.39 23.97 -9.74
CA TYR A 532 -22.10 24.62 -10.83
C TYR A 532 -23.00 25.78 -10.37
N ALA A 533 -23.57 25.70 -9.17
CA ALA A 533 -24.31 26.80 -8.58
C ALA A 533 -23.41 28.01 -8.26
N LEU A 534 -22.19 27.79 -7.78
CA LEU A 534 -21.21 28.85 -7.56
C LEU A 534 -20.79 29.51 -8.89
N ARG A 535 -20.61 28.74 -9.96
CA ARG A 535 -20.30 29.29 -11.29
C ARG A 535 -21.41 30.14 -11.90
N LEU A 536 -22.66 29.98 -11.45
CA LEU A 536 -23.78 30.84 -11.86
C LEU A 536 -23.71 32.24 -11.21
N THR A 537 -23.06 32.37 -10.07
CA THR A 537 -22.95 33.63 -9.31
C THR A 537 -21.61 34.34 -9.54
N GLU A 538 -20.61 33.66 -10.09
CA GLU A 538 -19.32 34.25 -10.45
C GLU A 538 -19.45 35.32 -11.56
N PRO A 539 -18.92 36.54 -11.36
CA PRO A 539 -18.88 37.53 -12.43
C PRO A 539 -17.97 37.07 -13.56
N ALA A 540 -18.37 37.33 -14.81
CA ALA A 540 -17.56 37.04 -15.99
C ALA A 540 -16.21 37.76 -15.87
N HIS A 541 -15.11 37.02 -15.82
CA HIS A 541 -13.79 37.63 -15.85
C HIS A 541 -13.55 38.23 -17.25
N PRO A 542 -13.20 39.52 -17.36
CA PRO A 542 -12.77 40.07 -18.63
C PRO A 542 -11.48 39.38 -19.05
N THR A 543 -11.47 38.83 -20.26
CA THR A 543 -10.24 38.37 -20.90
C THR A 543 -9.27 39.54 -21.01
N LYS A 544 -8.14 39.49 -20.28
CA LYS A 544 -6.98 40.35 -20.58
C LYS A 544 -6.51 39.99 -22.00
N GLY A 545 -6.96 40.76 -22.99
CA GLY A 545 -6.68 40.46 -24.38
C GLY A 545 -7.52 41.25 -25.37
N THR A 546 -7.66 42.56 -25.18
CA THR A 546 -7.88 43.50 -26.28
C THR A 546 -6.74 44.53 -26.22
N PRO A 547 -5.93 44.66 -27.29
CA PRO A 547 -5.14 45.86 -27.44
C PRO A 547 -6.14 47.00 -27.61
N HIS A 548 -6.15 47.94 -26.66
CA HIS A 548 -6.71 49.26 -26.93
C HIS A 548 -5.76 49.93 -27.92
N ASP A 549 -6.03 49.78 -29.21
CA ASP A 549 -5.72 50.78 -30.22
C ASP A 549 -7.04 51.48 -30.58
N GLY A 550 -7.13 52.77 -30.23
CA GLY A 550 -8.28 53.63 -30.46
C GLY A 550 -8.58 54.53 -29.28
#